data_AF-A0A7V8ZF07-F1
#
_entry.id   AF-A0A7V8ZF07-F1
#
_cell.length_a   1.000
_cell.length_b   1.000
_cell.length_c   1.000
_cell.angle_alpha   90.00
_cell.angle_beta   90.00
_cell.angle_gamma   90.00
#
_symmetry.space_group_name_H-M   'P 1'
#
loop_
_entity.id
_entity.type
_entity.pdbx_description
1 polymer ?
#
loop_
_entity_poly.entity_id
_entity_poly.type
_entity_poly.pdbx_seq_one_letter_code
_entity_poly.pdbx_strand_id
1 'polypeptide(L)'
;ERRFERTAELDPCLPVMHVSWYEADAFARSQGRRLPTEAEWEKAATWDVSAGEKRIHPWGEEEPTAERANLDQSGFGPAAADAYADGASPCGARGMIGDAWEWTASPLEPYPGFEAFPYPEYSEVFFGGPYKVLRGGSWATRSRPARATFRNWDRPQRRQVFTGFRCASDA
;
A
#
# COMPACT_ATOMS: atom_id res chain seq x y z
N GLU A 1 -2.81 -6.33 -22.27
CA GLU A 1 -3.99 -5.95 -21.47
C GLU A 1 -4.89 -4.97 -22.22
N ARG A 2 -6.16 -4.87 -21.80
CA ARG A 2 -7.12 -3.90 -22.34
C ARG A 2 -7.13 -2.64 -21.47
N ARG A 3 -6.68 -1.51 -22.01
CA ARG A 3 -6.71 -0.18 -21.38
C ARG A 3 -7.77 0.67 -22.07
N PHE A 4 -8.95 0.77 -21.46
CA PHE A 4 -10.13 1.40 -22.08
C PHE A 4 -10.42 0.81 -23.47
N GLU A 5 -10.39 1.62 -24.52
CA GLU A 5 -10.66 1.21 -25.91
C GLU A 5 -9.44 0.58 -26.61
N ARG A 6 -8.28 0.55 -25.96
CA ARG A 6 -7.03 0.09 -26.58
C ARG A 6 -6.59 -1.26 -25.99
N THR A 7 -6.04 -2.11 -26.85
CA THR A 7 -5.26 -3.26 -26.42
C THR A 7 -3.79 -2.89 -26.46
N ALA A 8 -3.08 -3.08 -25.36
CA ALA A 8 -1.65 -2.85 -25.22
C ALA A 8 -0.96 -4.14 -24.76
N GLU A 9 0.35 -4.27 -24.95
CA GLU A 9 1.12 -5.33 -24.31
C GLU A 9 1.18 -5.12 -22.80
N LEU A 10 1.40 -6.20 -22.05
CA LEU A 10 1.64 -6.10 -20.61
C LEU A 10 3.06 -5.59 -20.39
N ASP A 11 3.19 -4.50 -19.64
CA ASP A 11 4.49 -3.96 -19.24
C ASP A 11 4.96 -4.69 -17.97
N PRO A 12 6.06 -5.47 -18.02
CA PRO A 12 6.55 -6.23 -16.88
C PRO A 12 7.14 -5.36 -15.76
N CYS A 13 7.41 -4.08 -16.02
CA CYS A 13 7.94 -3.15 -15.03
C CYS A 13 6.84 -2.52 -14.15
N LEU A 14 5.57 -2.62 -14.57
CA LEU A 14 4.45 -2.08 -13.80
C LEU A 14 4.06 -3.04 -12.66
N PRO A 15 3.69 -2.51 -11.48
CA PRO A 15 3.02 -3.28 -10.45
C PRO A 15 1.81 -4.00 -11.02
N VAL A 16 1.64 -5.28 -10.65
CA VAL A 16 0.42 -6.00 -10.96
C VAL A 16 -0.76 -5.35 -10.24
N MET A 17 -1.86 -5.17 -10.96
CA MET A 17 -3.08 -4.53 -10.46
C MET A 17 -4.25 -5.50 -10.48
N HIS A 18 -5.26 -5.18 -9.68
CA HIS A 18 -6.54 -5.90 -9.65
C HIS A 18 -6.40 -7.36 -9.23
N VAL A 19 -5.60 -7.58 -8.18
CA VAL A 19 -5.43 -8.89 -7.55
C VAL A 19 -6.11 -8.94 -6.19
N SER A 20 -6.80 -10.05 -5.92
CA SER A 20 -7.38 -10.31 -4.61
C SER A 20 -6.30 -10.65 -3.58
N TRP A 21 -6.64 -10.56 -2.30
CA TRP A 21 -5.74 -10.96 -1.22
C TRP A 21 -5.32 -12.43 -1.35
N TYR A 22 -6.24 -13.31 -1.77
CA TYR A 22 -5.96 -14.73 -1.98
C TYR A 22 -4.95 -14.97 -3.11
N GLU A 23 -5.06 -14.23 -4.21
CA GLU A 23 -4.10 -14.29 -5.33
C GLU A 23 -2.72 -13.79 -4.88
N ALA A 24 -2.66 -12.67 -4.16
CA ALA A 24 -1.43 -12.11 -3.61
C ALA A 24 -0.72 -13.06 -2.62
N ASP A 25 -1.47 -13.62 -1.67
CA ASP A 25 -0.97 -14.58 -0.69
C ASP A 25 -0.52 -15.90 -1.33
N ALA A 26 -1.27 -16.43 -2.29
CA ALA A 26 -0.89 -17.61 -3.05
C ALA A 26 0.41 -17.39 -3.84
N PHE A 27 0.55 -16.24 -4.51
CA PHE A 27 1.78 -15.88 -5.21
C PHE A 27 2.95 -15.80 -4.23
N ALA A 28 2.81 -15.04 -3.14
CA ALA A 28 3.87 -14.91 -2.14
C ALA A 28 4.36 -16.28 -1.63
N ARG A 29 3.42 -17.18 -1.29
CA ARG A 29 3.76 -18.56 -0.86
C ARG A 29 4.45 -19.37 -1.94
N SER A 30 4.03 -19.26 -3.20
CA SER A 30 4.70 -19.95 -4.32
C SER A 30 6.16 -19.52 -4.50
N GLN A 31 6.50 -18.31 -4.05
CA GLN A 31 7.87 -17.78 -4.06
C GLN A 31 8.63 -18.09 -2.75
N GLY A 32 8.07 -18.91 -1.84
CA GLY A 32 8.65 -19.16 -0.52
C GLY A 32 8.64 -17.92 0.39
N ARG A 33 7.71 -17.00 0.16
CA ARG A 33 7.54 -15.73 0.89
C ARG A 33 6.15 -15.65 1.52
N ARG A 34 5.85 -14.52 2.14
CA ARG A 34 4.53 -14.18 2.71
C ARG A 34 4.16 -12.74 2.38
N LEU A 35 2.91 -12.36 2.65
CA LEU A 35 2.55 -10.95 2.71
C LEU A 35 3.11 -10.32 4.00
N PRO A 36 3.51 -9.04 3.99
CA PRO A 36 3.87 -8.33 5.20
C PRO A 36 2.64 -8.16 6.10
N THR A 37 2.82 -8.12 7.41
CA THR A 37 1.82 -7.53 8.31
C THR A 37 1.75 -6.02 8.10
N GLU A 38 0.65 -5.38 8.49
CA GLU A 38 0.55 -3.91 8.39
C GLU A 38 1.61 -3.17 9.21
N ALA A 39 2.04 -3.77 10.33
CA ALA A 39 3.08 -3.22 11.19
C ALA A 39 4.47 -3.31 10.54
N GLU A 40 4.81 -4.44 9.92
CA GLU A 40 6.04 -4.60 9.14
C GLU A 40 6.08 -3.64 7.96
N TRP A 41 4.95 -3.52 7.24
CA TRP A 41 4.80 -2.60 6.12
C TRP A 41 5.04 -1.15 6.56
N GLU A 42 4.38 -0.71 7.63
CA GLU A 42 4.50 0.65 8.14
C GLU A 42 5.91 0.96 8.65
N LYS A 43 6.54 -0.01 9.33
CA LYS A 43 7.93 0.10 9.75
C LYS A 43 8.87 0.22 8.55
N ALA A 44 8.71 -0.63 7.53
CA ALA A 44 9.51 -0.54 6.32
C ALA A 44 9.30 0.79 5.58
N ALA A 45 8.09 1.37 5.66
CA ALA A 45 7.80 2.65 5.06
C ALA A 45 8.44 3.82 5.80
N THR A 46 8.49 3.80 7.14
CA THR A 46 8.69 5.04 7.93
C THR A 46 9.84 5.03 8.93
N TRP A 47 10.34 3.86 9.31
CA TRP A 47 11.32 3.77 10.40
C TRP A 47 12.73 4.09 9.91
N ASP A 48 13.32 5.17 10.42
CA ASP A 48 14.71 5.52 10.18
C ASP A 48 15.59 4.91 11.28
N VAL A 49 16.30 3.84 10.92
CA VAL A 49 17.20 3.15 11.86
C VAL A 49 18.36 4.03 12.29
N SER A 50 18.81 4.96 11.43
CA SER A 50 19.96 5.82 11.73
C SER A 50 19.61 6.93 12.72
N ALA A 51 18.41 7.50 12.59
CA ALA A 51 17.88 8.51 13.52
C ALA A 51 17.22 7.89 14.76
N GLY A 52 16.78 6.62 14.68
CA GLY A 52 16.01 5.97 15.74
C GLY A 52 14.59 6.51 15.87
N GLU A 53 14.03 7.03 14.78
CA GLU A 53 12.77 7.77 14.76
C GLU A 53 11.86 7.36 13.60
N LYS A 54 10.58 7.69 13.73
CA LYS A 54 9.56 7.45 12.70
C LYS A 54 9.30 8.73 11.91
N ARG A 55 9.31 8.62 10.58
CA ARG A 55 8.92 9.68 9.65
C ARG A 55 7.41 9.66 9.34
N ILE A 56 6.84 10.79 8.90
CA ILE A 56 5.44 10.83 8.41
C ILE A 56 5.29 10.13 7.05
N HIS A 57 6.21 10.41 6.13
CA HIS A 57 6.32 9.78 4.81
C HIS A 57 7.65 9.04 4.67
N PRO A 58 7.80 8.14 3.67
CA PRO A 58 9.07 7.42 3.46
C PRO A 58 10.28 8.34 3.30
N TRP A 59 10.08 9.46 2.61
CA TRP A 59 11.10 10.46 2.33
C TRP A 59 11.29 11.51 3.43
N GLY A 60 10.41 11.59 4.44
CA GLY A 60 10.49 12.61 5.50
C GLY A 60 9.15 13.21 5.86
N GLU A 61 9.18 14.50 6.21
CA GLU A 61 8.04 15.25 6.74
C GLU A 61 7.35 16.12 5.67
N GLU A 62 7.96 16.31 4.50
CA GLU A 62 7.34 17.13 3.47
C GLU A 62 6.20 16.40 2.77
N GLU A 63 5.20 17.20 2.36
CA GLU A 63 4.03 16.74 1.64
C GLU A 63 4.41 15.98 0.34
N PRO A 64 3.57 15.01 -0.10
CA PRO A 64 3.81 14.29 -1.33
C PRO A 64 3.91 15.22 -2.55
N THR A 65 4.91 14.97 -3.40
CA THR A 65 5.07 15.65 -4.70
C THR A 65 5.10 14.63 -5.82
N ALA A 66 4.92 15.10 -7.06
CA ALA A 66 4.92 14.25 -8.25
C ALA A 66 6.29 13.58 -8.52
N GLU A 67 7.37 14.08 -7.93
CA GLU A 67 8.71 13.50 -8.01
C GLU A 67 8.93 12.34 -7.02
N ARG A 68 8.09 12.24 -5.99
CA ARG A 68 8.25 11.27 -4.89
C ARG A 68 7.20 10.15 -4.89
N ALA A 69 6.02 10.40 -5.44
CA ALA A 69 4.96 9.41 -5.50
C ALA A 69 3.96 9.67 -6.64
N ASN A 70 3.41 8.59 -7.20
CA ASN A 70 2.30 8.64 -8.13
C ASN A 70 0.96 8.71 -7.39
N LEU A 71 0.34 9.89 -7.39
CA LEU A 71 -0.90 10.19 -6.69
C LEU A 71 -1.81 11.08 -7.57
N ASP A 72 -2.97 11.43 -7.03
CA ASP A 72 -3.87 12.46 -7.57
C ASP A 72 -4.44 12.18 -8.96
N GLN A 73 -4.44 10.91 -9.40
CA GLN A 73 -4.88 10.49 -10.73
C GLN A 73 -4.07 11.08 -11.88
N SER A 74 -2.85 11.54 -11.61
CA SER A 74 -1.99 12.22 -12.59
C SER A 74 -1.62 11.33 -13.78
N GLY A 75 -1.29 10.06 -13.53
CA GLY A 75 -0.87 9.09 -14.57
C GLY A 75 -1.97 8.18 -15.12
N PHE A 76 -3.19 8.20 -14.55
CA PHE A 76 -4.29 7.27 -14.89
C PHE A 76 -3.91 5.77 -14.86
N GLY A 77 -2.93 5.41 -14.02
CA GLY A 77 -2.38 4.06 -13.87
C GLY A 77 -1.16 4.07 -12.95
N PRO A 78 -0.64 2.90 -12.53
CA PRO A 78 0.60 2.83 -11.79
C PRO A 78 1.79 3.21 -12.69
N ALA A 79 2.87 3.70 -12.09
CA ALA A 79 4.16 3.86 -12.73
C ALA A 79 4.99 2.57 -12.61
N ALA A 80 6.16 2.53 -13.25
CA ALA A 80 7.11 1.44 -13.06
C ALA A 80 7.52 1.34 -11.59
N ALA A 81 7.75 0.13 -11.09
CA ALA A 81 8.03 -0.12 -9.67
C ALA A 81 9.30 0.61 -9.14
N ASP A 82 10.18 1.05 -10.03
CA ASP A 82 11.42 1.77 -9.73
C ASP A 82 11.38 3.27 -10.04
N ALA A 83 10.24 3.81 -10.51
CA ALA A 83 10.12 5.17 -11.06
C ALA A 83 10.46 6.30 -10.06
N TYR A 84 10.15 6.13 -8.77
CA TYR A 84 10.28 7.17 -7.76
C TYR A 84 11.43 6.89 -6.79
N ALA A 85 12.66 7.12 -7.23
CA ALA A 85 13.86 6.92 -6.40
C ALA A 85 13.87 7.84 -5.17
N ASP A 86 13.46 9.09 -5.31
CA ASP A 86 13.38 10.07 -4.22
C ASP A 86 12.21 9.80 -3.26
N GLY A 87 11.33 8.85 -3.63
CA GLY A 87 10.23 8.35 -2.81
C GLY A 87 10.62 7.17 -1.91
N ALA A 88 11.89 6.74 -1.92
CA ALA A 88 12.34 5.58 -1.17
C ALA A 88 12.22 5.77 0.35
N SER A 89 11.87 4.70 1.06
CA SER A 89 11.91 4.66 2.51
C SER A 89 13.34 4.59 3.05
N PRO A 90 13.55 4.78 4.37
CA PRO A 90 14.88 4.70 4.96
C PRO A 90 15.57 3.34 4.77
N CYS A 91 14.80 2.24 4.63
CA CYS A 91 15.34 0.92 4.32
C CYS A 91 15.51 0.66 2.82
N GLY A 92 15.27 1.66 1.97
CA GLY A 92 15.41 1.59 0.52
C GLY A 92 14.18 1.04 -0.22
N ALA A 93 13.08 0.74 0.46
CA ALA A 93 11.86 0.26 -0.19
C ALA A 93 11.20 1.39 -0.98
N ARG A 94 10.93 1.15 -2.27
CA ARG A 94 10.30 2.10 -3.19
C ARG A 94 8.83 1.79 -3.41
N GLY A 95 8.10 2.80 -3.92
CA GLY A 95 6.67 2.67 -4.20
C GLY A 95 5.83 2.39 -2.96
N MET A 96 6.29 2.82 -1.78
CA MET A 96 5.55 2.62 -0.53
C MET A 96 4.33 3.55 -0.45
N ILE A 97 4.31 4.67 -1.16
CA ILE A 97 3.17 5.59 -1.24
C ILE A 97 2.77 5.77 -2.70
N GLY A 98 1.48 5.61 -3.00
CA GLY A 98 0.95 5.72 -4.36
C GLY A 98 1.02 4.43 -5.15
N ASP A 99 0.86 4.54 -6.47
CA ASP A 99 0.81 3.41 -7.43
C ASP A 99 -0.30 2.39 -7.16
N ALA A 100 -0.15 1.49 -6.18
CA ALA A 100 -1.10 0.44 -5.87
C ALA A 100 -1.34 0.33 -4.36
N TRP A 101 -2.61 0.14 -3.97
CA TRP A 101 -2.90 -0.28 -2.61
C TRP A 101 -2.30 -1.66 -2.38
N GLU A 102 -1.50 -1.82 -1.33
CA GLU A 102 -0.79 -3.08 -1.10
C GLU A 102 -1.46 -3.93 -0.02
N TRP A 103 -1.87 -5.15 -0.39
CA TRP A 103 -2.40 -6.13 0.56
C TRP A 103 -1.39 -6.49 1.65
N THR A 104 -1.88 -6.57 2.89
CA THR A 104 -1.13 -7.07 4.04
C THR A 104 -1.77 -8.35 4.59
N ALA A 105 -1.01 -9.12 5.39
CA ALA A 105 -1.53 -10.29 6.09
C ALA A 105 -2.51 -9.93 7.24
N SER A 106 -2.49 -8.68 7.70
CA SER A 106 -3.20 -8.23 8.89
C SER A 106 -4.73 -8.15 8.69
N PRO A 107 -5.54 -8.62 9.65
CA PRO A 107 -6.94 -8.23 9.74
C PRO A 107 -7.05 -6.75 10.16
N LEU A 108 -8.21 -6.14 9.94
CA LEU A 108 -8.50 -4.81 10.47
C LEU A 108 -8.92 -4.93 11.94
N GLU A 109 -8.03 -4.56 12.84
CA GLU A 109 -8.27 -4.53 14.28
C GLU A 109 -8.00 -3.13 14.87
N PRO A 110 -8.60 -2.78 16.02
CA PRO A 110 -8.26 -1.55 16.71
C PRO A 110 -6.82 -1.63 17.25
N TYR A 111 -6.09 -0.52 17.15
CA TYR A 111 -4.84 -0.39 17.90
C TYR A 111 -5.14 -0.22 19.40
N PRO A 112 -4.20 -0.60 20.29
CA PRO A 112 -4.35 -0.35 21.72
C PRO A 112 -4.65 1.13 22.00
N GLY A 113 -5.72 1.38 22.76
CA GLY A 113 -6.18 2.75 23.07
C GLY A 113 -6.95 3.44 21.93
N PHE A 114 -7.39 2.70 20.91
CA PHE A 114 -8.30 3.25 19.90
C PHE A 114 -9.56 3.84 20.53
N GLU A 115 -9.90 5.06 20.10
CA GLU A 115 -11.15 5.76 20.39
C GLU A 115 -11.66 6.32 19.07
N ALA A 116 -12.92 6.05 18.72
CA ALA A 116 -13.50 6.59 17.50
C ALA A 116 -13.66 8.12 17.57
N PHE A 117 -13.26 8.81 16.50
CA PHE A 117 -13.52 10.24 16.35
C PHE A 117 -13.49 10.70 14.88
N PRO A 118 -14.37 11.62 14.44
CA PRO A 118 -15.66 11.94 15.05
C PRO A 118 -16.77 10.94 14.65
N TYR A 119 -16.45 9.96 13.80
CA TYR A 119 -17.41 9.07 13.14
C TYR A 119 -17.08 7.59 13.42
N PRO A 120 -17.72 6.97 14.43
CA PRO A 120 -17.45 5.58 14.83
C PRO A 120 -17.60 4.55 13.72
N GLU A 121 -18.64 4.71 12.88
CA GLU A 121 -18.95 3.80 11.78
C GLU A 121 -17.92 3.83 10.65
N TYR A 122 -16.96 4.78 10.70
CA TYR A 122 -15.83 4.76 9.78
C TYR A 122 -14.95 3.53 9.97
N SER A 123 -14.74 3.06 11.21
CA SER A 123 -13.80 1.96 11.51
C SER A 123 -14.41 0.87 12.39
N GLU A 124 -15.16 1.23 13.44
CA GLU A 124 -15.54 0.29 14.51
C GLU A 124 -16.36 -0.88 14.01
N VAL A 125 -17.30 -0.61 13.10
CA VAL A 125 -18.20 -1.61 12.53
C VAL A 125 -17.49 -2.64 11.64
N PHE A 126 -16.22 -2.41 11.30
CA PHE A 126 -15.41 -3.29 10.47
C PHE A 126 -14.43 -4.16 11.27
N PHE A 127 -14.18 -3.84 12.55
CA PHE A 127 -13.30 -4.62 13.41
C PHE A 127 -13.83 -6.04 13.66
N GLY A 128 -12.93 -7.02 13.75
CA GLY A 128 -13.27 -8.44 13.86
C GLY A 128 -14.00 -9.03 12.63
N GLY A 129 -14.20 -8.23 11.58
CA GLY A 129 -14.86 -8.66 10.35
C GLY A 129 -13.91 -9.40 9.38
N PRO A 130 -14.45 -9.93 8.26
CA PRO A 130 -13.68 -10.66 7.27
C PRO A 130 -12.91 -9.71 6.33
N TYR A 131 -12.15 -8.78 6.90
CA TYR A 131 -11.41 -7.75 6.16
C TYR A 131 -9.90 -7.96 6.30
N LYS A 132 -9.18 -7.57 5.26
CA LYS A 132 -7.72 -7.50 5.26
C LYS A 132 -7.28 -6.06 5.00
N VAL A 133 -6.22 -5.66 5.68
CA VAL A 133 -5.71 -4.29 5.61
C VAL A 133 -4.90 -4.10 4.33
N LEU A 134 -5.07 -2.93 3.70
CA LEU A 134 -4.22 -2.42 2.63
C LEU A 134 -3.54 -1.11 3.05
N ARG A 135 -2.33 -0.88 2.54
CA ARG A 135 -1.51 0.30 2.87
C ARG A 135 -1.01 1.01 1.61
N GLY A 136 -0.44 2.20 1.78
CA GLY A 136 0.30 2.95 0.75
C GLY A 136 -0.50 3.93 -0.11
N GLY A 137 -1.79 3.69 -0.34
CA GLY A 137 -2.52 4.44 -1.35
C GLY A 137 -2.32 3.84 -2.74
N SER A 138 -2.97 4.41 -3.75
CA SER A 138 -2.79 4.04 -5.15
C SER A 138 -2.60 5.31 -5.98
N TRP A 139 -2.31 5.15 -7.27
CA TRP A 139 -2.25 6.28 -8.23
C TRP A 139 -3.51 7.16 -8.23
N ALA A 140 -4.66 6.61 -7.82
CA ALA A 140 -5.92 7.34 -7.72
C ALA A 140 -6.17 8.03 -6.37
N THR A 141 -5.36 7.74 -5.37
CA THR A 141 -5.48 8.32 -4.02
C THR A 141 -5.05 9.77 -4.04
N ARG A 142 -5.82 10.65 -3.39
CA ARG A 142 -5.43 12.06 -3.22
C ARG A 142 -4.20 12.17 -2.32
N SER A 143 -3.32 13.13 -2.57
CA SER A 143 -2.12 13.37 -1.76
C SER A 143 -2.41 13.62 -0.28
N ARG A 144 -3.44 14.41 0.02
CA ARG A 144 -3.81 14.78 1.41
C ARG A 144 -3.99 13.58 2.36
N PRO A 145 -4.71 12.49 2.01
CA PRO A 145 -4.77 11.29 2.87
C PRO A 145 -3.61 10.30 2.70
N ALA A 146 -2.69 10.50 1.75
CA ALA A 146 -1.64 9.54 1.37
C ALA A 146 -0.47 9.49 2.38
N ARG A 147 -0.78 9.10 3.62
CA ARG A 147 0.20 8.92 4.70
C ARG A 147 0.52 7.45 4.89
N ALA A 148 1.76 7.18 5.30
CA ALA A 148 2.19 5.82 5.59
C ALA A 148 1.42 5.19 6.76
N THR A 149 0.71 5.96 7.61
CA THR A 149 -0.15 5.46 8.68
C THR A 149 -1.60 5.19 8.26
N PHE A 150 -2.01 5.59 7.05
CA PHE A 150 -3.39 5.45 6.60
C PHE A 150 -3.75 3.99 6.29
N ARG A 151 -4.75 3.45 6.98
CA ARG A 151 -5.21 2.07 6.82
C ARG A 151 -6.44 2.05 5.92
N ASN A 152 -6.34 1.37 4.79
CA ASN A 152 -7.52 0.97 4.02
C ASN A 152 -7.83 -0.50 4.33
N TRP A 153 -9.03 -0.97 4.01
CA TRP A 153 -9.41 -2.36 4.19
C TRP A 153 -10.47 -2.76 3.17
N ASP A 154 -10.46 -4.03 2.79
CA ASP A 154 -11.54 -4.62 2.01
C ASP A 154 -11.62 -6.13 2.27
N ARG A 155 -12.68 -6.77 1.79
CA ARG A 155 -12.83 -8.22 1.85
C ARG A 155 -11.79 -8.89 0.95
N PRO A 156 -11.23 -10.03 1.35
CA PRO A 156 -10.08 -10.64 0.68
C PRO A 156 -10.33 -11.04 -0.78
N GLN A 157 -11.59 -11.28 -1.17
CA GLN A 157 -11.97 -11.61 -2.55
C GLN A 157 -12.09 -10.39 -3.49
N ARG A 158 -12.04 -9.16 -2.96
CA ARG A 158 -12.19 -7.96 -3.79
C ARG A 158 -10.92 -7.69 -4.58
N ARG A 159 -11.10 -7.27 -5.83
CA ARG A 159 -10.01 -6.98 -6.78
C ARG A 159 -10.35 -5.89 -7.79
N GLN A 160 -11.57 -5.35 -7.74
CA GLN A 160 -11.97 -4.18 -8.52
C GLN A 160 -11.23 -2.90 -8.08
N VAL A 161 -10.75 -2.86 -6.83
CA VAL A 161 -9.94 -1.78 -6.28
C VAL A 161 -8.55 -1.82 -6.90
N PHE A 162 -7.86 -0.67 -6.98
CA PHE A 162 -6.49 -0.52 -7.48
C PHE A 162 -5.46 -1.15 -6.54
N THR A 163 -5.48 -2.48 -6.51
CA THR A 163 -4.78 -3.31 -5.53
C THR A 163 -3.67 -4.11 -6.17
N GLY A 164 -2.53 -4.10 -5.50
CA GLY A 164 -1.36 -4.93 -5.74
C GLY A 164 -0.86 -5.52 -4.42
N PHE A 165 0.42 -5.88 -4.36
CA PHE A 165 1.04 -6.38 -3.14
C PHE A 165 2.56 -6.31 -3.25
N ARG A 166 3.21 -6.45 -2.10
CA ARG A 166 4.62 -6.80 -2.01
C ARG A 166 4.81 -8.02 -1.12
N CYS A 167 5.92 -8.72 -1.32
CA CYS A 167 6.28 -9.85 -0.49
C CYS A 167 7.19 -9.43 0.66
N ALA A 168 7.13 -10.20 1.75
CA ALA A 168 8.03 -10.18 2.88
C ALA A 168 8.57 -11.59 3.12
N SER A 169 9.69 -11.67 3.82
CA SER A 169 10.33 -12.93 4.21
C SER A 169 10.80 -12.83 5.65
N ASP A 170 10.79 -13.96 6.34
CA ASP A 170 11.43 -14.07 7.64
C ASP A 170 12.96 -14.01 7.47
N ALA A 171 13.66 -13.60 8.53
CA ALA A 171 15.10 -13.39 8.54
C ALA A 171 15.91 -14.69 8.59
#